data_AF-A0A967VAX6-F1
#
_entry.id   AF-A0A967VAX6-F1
#
_cell.length_a   1.000
_cell.length_b   1.000
_cell.length_c   1.000
_cell.angle_alpha   90.00
_cell.angle_beta   90.00
_cell.angle_gamma   90.00
#
_symmetry.space_group_name_H-M   'P 1'
#
loop_
_entity.id
_entity.type
_entity.pdbx_description
1 polymer ?
#
loop_
_entity_poly.entity_id
_entity_poly.type
_entity_poly.pdbx_seq_one_letter_code
_entity_poly.pdbx_strand_id
1 'polypeptide(L)'
;MITNNIGTSACQHQFFAGTRTSLAACLGATERKTLSLQVLTRTEPVTRLAQGYQVSRKFLYQQAVKAEEALNRAFSPSPTDKSVIFHLPVTKDWIRQFVLSQVLIGHSSFRAVIEILNTLFDYRGISIGTVHNIVNSAVQKAKIINQAETLSAISIAAHD
;
A
#
# COMPACT_ATOMS: atom_id res chain seq x y z
N MET A 1 -48.22 23.49 -34.78
CA MET A 1 -48.97 22.23 -34.55
C MET A 1 -48.01 21.07 -34.82
N ILE A 2 -47.89 20.13 -33.86
CA ILE A 2 -47.21 18.81 -33.91
C ILE A 2 -45.73 18.73 -33.43
N THR A 3 -45.59 18.62 -32.11
CA THR A 3 -44.90 17.63 -31.22
C THR A 3 -43.59 16.88 -31.58
N ASN A 4 -42.64 16.96 -30.63
CA ASN A 4 -41.66 16.00 -30.04
C ASN A 4 -40.98 14.86 -30.85
N ASN A 5 -39.66 14.65 -30.61
CA ASN A 5 -39.14 13.55 -29.76
C ASN A 5 -37.59 13.48 -29.63
N ILE A 6 -37.14 13.48 -28.37
CA ILE A 6 -36.12 12.60 -27.73
C ILE A 6 -34.72 12.45 -28.35
N GLY A 7 -33.71 12.74 -27.52
CA GLY A 7 -32.60 11.80 -27.31
C GLY A 7 -31.23 12.28 -27.74
N THR A 8 -30.52 12.95 -26.84
CA THR A 8 -29.09 13.23 -26.89
C THR A 8 -28.29 11.93 -27.10
N SER A 9 -27.89 11.68 -28.33
CA SER A 9 -27.01 10.59 -28.72
C SER A 9 -25.56 11.06 -28.63
N ALA A 10 -24.83 10.57 -27.63
CA ALA A 10 -23.41 10.24 -27.72
C ALA A 10 -22.97 9.57 -26.42
N CYS A 11 -23.17 8.25 -26.35
CA CYS A 11 -22.37 7.40 -25.48
C CYS A 11 -20.94 7.39 -26.04
N GLN A 12 -20.05 8.21 -25.49
CA GLN A 12 -18.61 8.05 -25.66
C GLN A 12 -17.95 8.26 -24.31
N HIS A 13 -17.59 7.15 -23.66
CA HIS A 13 -16.20 6.92 -23.27
C HIS A 13 -16.03 5.48 -22.81
N GLN A 14 -15.38 4.70 -23.66
CA GLN A 14 -14.80 3.42 -23.31
C GLN A 14 -13.64 3.65 -22.32
N PHE A 15 -13.77 3.11 -21.12
CA PHE A 15 -12.63 2.70 -20.30
C PHE A 15 -12.87 1.25 -19.89
N PHE A 16 -11.89 0.39 -20.18
CA PHE A 16 -11.94 -1.07 -20.04
C PHE A 16 -12.53 -1.54 -18.71
N ALA A 17 -13.80 -1.95 -18.72
CA ALA A 17 -14.44 -2.66 -17.62
C ALA A 17 -14.55 -4.13 -17.98
N GLY A 18 -13.66 -4.96 -17.42
CA GLY A 18 -13.88 -6.40 -17.42
C GLY A 18 -15.23 -6.70 -16.78
N THR A 19 -16.13 -7.34 -17.52
CA THR A 19 -17.47 -7.69 -17.09
C THR A 19 -17.37 -8.49 -15.79
N ARG A 20 -17.89 -7.98 -14.68
CA ARG A 20 -17.98 -8.76 -13.44
C ARG A 20 -18.94 -9.92 -13.69
N THR A 21 -18.41 -11.12 -13.86
CA THR A 21 -19.19 -12.29 -14.32
C THR A 21 -19.99 -12.97 -13.20
N SER A 22 -19.76 -12.63 -11.93
CA SER A 22 -20.51 -13.21 -10.80
C SER A 22 -21.31 -12.16 -10.04
N LEU A 23 -22.52 -12.51 -9.60
CA LEU A 23 -23.35 -11.67 -8.74
C LEU A 23 -22.63 -11.30 -7.43
N ALA A 24 -21.83 -12.23 -6.91
CA ALA A 24 -20.94 -11.97 -5.79
C ALA A 24 -19.93 -10.85 -6.04
N ALA A 25 -19.50 -10.60 -7.28
CA ALA A 25 -18.62 -9.48 -7.64
C ALA A 25 -19.40 -8.17 -7.87
N CYS A 26 -20.68 -8.26 -8.19
CA CYS A 26 -21.57 -7.10 -8.35
C CYS A 26 -22.02 -6.51 -7.01
N LEU A 27 -22.07 -7.32 -5.94
CA LEU A 27 -22.44 -6.84 -4.60
C LEU A 27 -21.53 -5.70 -4.11
N GLY A 28 -22.14 -4.58 -3.72
CA GLY A 28 -21.47 -3.41 -3.16
C GLY A 28 -21.00 -3.62 -1.71
N ALA A 29 -20.26 -2.65 -1.18
CA ALA A 29 -19.74 -2.71 0.19
C ALA A 29 -20.85 -2.80 1.25
N THR A 30 -21.91 -2.00 1.09
CA THR A 30 -23.06 -1.96 2.01
C THR A 30 -23.81 -3.29 2.06
N GLU A 31 -24.05 -3.91 0.91
CA GLU A 31 -24.74 -5.20 0.81
C GLU A 31 -23.92 -6.31 1.45
N ARG A 32 -22.60 -6.36 1.18
CA ARG A 32 -21.70 -7.32 1.83
C ARG A 32 -21.67 -7.16 3.34
N LYS A 33 -21.67 -5.93 3.84
CA LYS A 33 -21.76 -5.65 5.28
C LYS A 33 -23.08 -6.16 5.86
N THR A 34 -24.20 -5.89 5.18
CA THR A 34 -25.52 -6.37 5.60
C THR A 34 -25.57 -7.91 5.65
N LEU A 35 -25.09 -8.58 4.60
CA LEU A 35 -25.00 -10.04 4.55
C LEU A 35 -24.10 -10.61 5.64
N SER A 36 -22.95 -9.98 5.91
CA SER A 36 -22.06 -10.41 7.00
C SER A 36 -22.75 -10.36 8.35
N LEU A 37 -23.52 -9.30 8.62
CA LEU A 37 -24.29 -9.16 9.86
C LEU A 37 -25.39 -10.22 9.95
N GLN A 38 -26.18 -10.43 8.90
CA GLN A 38 -27.23 -11.46 8.87
C GLN A 38 -26.68 -12.87 9.15
N VAL A 39 -25.50 -13.18 8.60
CA VAL A 39 -24.82 -14.46 8.86
C VAL A 39 -24.35 -14.56 10.31
N LEU A 40 -23.73 -13.50 10.86
CA LEU A 40 -23.25 -13.47 12.24
C LEU A 40 -24.39 -13.53 13.27
N THR A 41 -25.48 -12.80 13.04
CA THR A 41 -26.66 -12.76 13.92
C THR A 41 -27.59 -13.96 13.72
N ARG A 42 -27.31 -14.82 12.73
CA ARG A 42 -28.11 -16.01 12.39
C ARG A 42 -29.60 -15.69 12.17
N THR A 43 -29.90 -14.56 11.54
CA THR A 43 -31.30 -14.13 11.28
C THR A 43 -32.07 -15.11 10.41
N GLU A 44 -31.38 -15.79 9.51
CA GLU A 44 -31.93 -16.86 8.69
C GLU A 44 -30.84 -17.89 8.30
N PRO A 45 -31.22 -19.10 7.85
CA PRO A 45 -30.24 -20.09 7.44
C PRO A 45 -29.38 -19.60 6.27
N VAL A 46 -28.05 -19.77 6.36
CA VAL A 46 -27.09 -19.36 5.31
C VAL A 46 -27.42 -19.94 3.93
N THR A 47 -28.04 -21.13 3.87
CA THR A 47 -28.52 -21.72 2.62
C THR A 47 -29.61 -20.86 1.95
N ARG A 48 -30.54 -20.28 2.71
CA ARG A 48 -31.59 -19.41 2.16
C ARG A 48 -31.01 -18.08 1.70
N LEU A 49 -30.10 -17.48 2.48
CA LEU A 49 -29.35 -16.29 2.07
C LEU A 49 -28.59 -16.50 0.76
N ALA A 50 -27.87 -17.62 0.65
CA ALA A 50 -27.11 -17.97 -0.54
C ALA A 50 -28.02 -18.08 -1.77
N GLN A 51 -29.18 -18.71 -1.61
CA GLN A 51 -30.18 -18.84 -2.68
C GLN A 51 -30.79 -17.49 -3.07
N GLY A 52 -31.21 -16.68 -2.08
CA GLY A 52 -31.86 -15.39 -2.32
C GLY A 52 -30.95 -14.37 -3.02
N TYR A 53 -29.68 -14.32 -2.64
CA TYR A 53 -28.69 -13.43 -3.24
C TYR A 53 -27.91 -14.08 -4.41
N GLN A 54 -28.23 -15.34 -4.74
CA GLN A 54 -27.57 -16.12 -5.79
C GLN A 54 -26.03 -16.12 -5.67
N VAL A 55 -25.55 -16.26 -4.43
CA VAL A 55 -24.13 -16.35 -4.08
C VAL A 55 -23.82 -17.70 -3.42
N SER A 56 -22.55 -18.08 -3.38
CA SER A 56 -22.17 -19.30 -2.68
C SER A 56 -22.24 -19.13 -1.15
N ARG A 57 -22.55 -20.21 -0.42
CA ARG A 57 -22.46 -20.22 1.06
C ARG A 57 -21.05 -19.86 1.55
N LYS A 58 -20.01 -20.32 0.83
CA LYS A 58 -18.61 -19.99 1.14
C LYS A 58 -18.36 -18.49 1.11
N PHE A 59 -18.91 -17.79 0.12
CA PHE A 59 -18.81 -16.34 0.03
C PHE A 59 -19.44 -15.64 1.24
N LEU A 60 -20.61 -16.08 1.69
CA LEU A 60 -21.29 -15.54 2.87
C LEU A 60 -20.47 -15.75 4.15
N TYR A 61 -19.94 -16.94 4.36
CA TYR A 61 -19.04 -17.21 5.49
C TYR A 61 -17.78 -16.34 5.44
N GLN A 62 -17.19 -16.11 4.27
CA GLN A 62 -16.06 -15.19 4.13
C GLN A 62 -16.42 -13.74 4.48
N GLN A 63 -17.63 -13.27 4.14
CA GLN A 63 -18.08 -11.94 4.57
C GLN A 63 -18.26 -11.87 6.09
N ALA A 64 -18.79 -12.94 6.71
CA ALA A 64 -18.94 -13.03 8.16
C ALA A 64 -17.59 -13.01 8.89
N VAL A 65 -16.62 -13.81 8.44
CA VAL A 65 -15.24 -13.82 8.99
C VAL A 65 -14.63 -12.43 8.92
N LYS A 66 -14.77 -11.74 7.77
CA LYS A 66 -14.25 -10.38 7.63
C LYS A 66 -14.89 -9.39 8.62
N ALA A 67 -16.20 -9.52 8.86
CA ALA A 67 -16.89 -8.67 9.82
C ALA A 67 -16.51 -9.00 11.27
N GLU A 68 -16.34 -10.27 11.60
CA GLU A 68 -15.86 -10.73 12.90
C GLU A 68 -14.43 -10.25 13.19
N GLU A 69 -13.51 -10.35 12.23
CA GLU A 69 -12.15 -9.81 12.34
C GLU A 69 -12.16 -8.28 12.56
N ALA A 70 -13.02 -7.56 11.84
CA ALA A 70 -13.17 -6.12 12.00
C ALA A 70 -13.74 -5.76 13.38
N LEU A 71 -14.71 -6.52 13.87
CA LEU A 71 -15.31 -6.36 15.19
C LEU A 71 -14.27 -6.63 16.29
N ASN A 72 -13.56 -7.75 16.18
CA ASN A 72 -12.49 -8.12 17.10
C ASN A 72 -11.42 -7.02 17.15
N ARG A 73 -10.99 -6.50 15.99
CA ARG A 73 -10.02 -5.39 15.95
C ARG A 73 -10.54 -4.11 16.59
N ALA A 74 -11.83 -3.78 16.39
CA ALA A 74 -12.43 -2.57 16.94
C ALA A 74 -12.57 -2.63 18.47
N PHE A 75 -12.72 -3.83 19.03
CA PHE A 75 -12.80 -4.07 20.48
C PHE A 75 -11.50 -4.58 21.11
N SER A 76 -10.45 -4.82 20.31
CA SER A 76 -9.13 -5.13 20.84
C SER A 76 -8.66 -4.00 21.76
N PRO A 77 -8.00 -4.31 22.89
CA PRO A 77 -7.44 -3.28 23.76
C PRO A 77 -6.49 -2.40 22.95
N SER A 78 -6.46 -1.11 23.27
CA SER A 78 -5.53 -0.18 22.64
C SER A 78 -4.11 -0.74 22.76
N PRO A 79 -3.34 -0.76 21.66
CA PRO A 79 -1.96 -1.20 21.71
C PRO A 79 -1.22 -0.43 22.81
N THR A 80 -0.69 -1.14 23.80
CA THR A 80 0.20 -0.56 24.81
C THR A 80 1.39 0.09 24.11
N ASP A 81 2.03 1.10 24.71
CA ASP A 81 3.28 1.70 24.20
C ASP A 81 4.41 0.67 23.94
N LYS A 82 4.29 -0.52 24.52
CA LYS A 82 5.21 -1.66 24.36
C LYS A 82 4.83 -2.63 23.24
N SER A 83 3.70 -2.43 22.59
CA SER A 83 3.26 -3.28 21.50
C SER A 83 4.13 -3.04 20.26
N VAL A 84 4.56 -4.12 19.62
CA VAL A 84 5.34 -4.03 18.38
C VAL A 84 4.43 -3.47 17.28
N ILE A 85 4.78 -2.30 16.74
CA ILE A 85 4.00 -1.65 15.67
C ILE A 85 4.22 -2.37 14.33
N PHE A 86 5.46 -2.79 14.04
CA PHE A 86 5.81 -3.59 12.88
C PHE A 86 7.16 -4.30 13.06
N HIS A 87 7.42 -5.33 12.25
CA HIS A 87 8.71 -6.00 12.15
C HIS A 87 9.45 -5.53 10.90
N LEU A 88 10.72 -5.16 11.04
CA LEU A 88 11.56 -4.67 9.95
C LEU A 88 12.67 -5.69 9.62
N PRO A 89 12.65 -6.33 8.44
CA PRO A 89 13.74 -7.20 8.02
C PRO A 89 14.97 -6.37 7.61
N VAL A 90 16.07 -6.51 8.36
CA VAL A 90 17.32 -5.80 8.12
C VAL A 90 18.28 -6.69 7.31
N THR A 91 18.46 -6.38 6.03
CA THR A 91 19.40 -7.05 5.11
C THR A 91 20.62 -6.16 4.81
N LYS A 92 21.65 -6.69 4.15
CA LYS A 92 22.80 -5.88 3.71
C LYS A 92 22.40 -4.77 2.72
N ASP A 93 21.46 -5.05 1.82
CA ASP A 93 20.95 -4.04 0.89
C ASP A 93 20.11 -2.99 1.60
N TRP A 94 19.36 -3.40 2.62
CA TRP A 94 18.67 -2.48 3.50
C TRP A 94 19.65 -1.55 4.23
N ILE A 95 20.76 -2.07 4.78
CA ILE A 95 21.80 -1.24 5.40
C ILE A 95 22.40 -0.24 4.42
N ARG A 96 22.64 -0.63 3.15
CA ARG A 96 23.11 0.29 2.12
C ARG A 96 22.12 1.43 1.87
N GLN A 97 20.82 1.10 1.77
CA GLN A 97 19.77 2.10 1.61
C GLN A 97 19.62 3.00 2.84
N PHE A 98 19.76 2.44 4.04
CA PHE A 98 19.76 3.19 5.28
C PHE A 98 20.91 4.22 5.32
N VAL A 99 22.13 3.79 4.99
CA VAL A 99 23.31 4.68 4.89
C VAL A 99 23.03 5.84 3.92
N LEU A 100 22.53 5.55 2.71
CA LEU A 100 22.22 6.59 1.72
C LEU A 100 21.13 7.54 2.21
N SER A 101 20.09 7.02 2.84
CA SER A 101 18.99 7.82 3.39
C SER A 101 19.49 8.77 4.48
N GLN A 102 20.36 8.30 5.37
CA GLN A 102 20.94 9.13 6.42
C GLN A 102 21.80 10.27 5.85
N VAL A 103 22.61 9.99 4.82
CA VAL A 103 23.49 11.01 4.22
C VAL A 103 22.71 12.00 3.35
N LEU A 104 21.73 11.54 2.57
CA LEU A 104 21.01 12.36 1.60
C LEU A 104 19.81 13.10 2.18
N ILE A 105 19.07 12.45 3.09
CA ILE A 105 17.85 13.00 3.70
C ILE A 105 18.15 13.53 5.09
N GLY A 106 18.84 12.73 5.91
CA GLY A 106 19.19 13.11 7.28
C GLY A 106 20.36 14.09 7.38
N HIS A 107 21.10 14.31 6.28
CA HIS A 107 22.36 15.06 6.23
C HIS A 107 23.38 14.63 7.31
N SER A 108 23.28 13.37 7.75
CA SER A 108 24.09 12.79 8.79
C SER A 108 25.54 12.62 8.32
N SER A 109 26.49 13.03 9.15
CA SER A 109 27.91 12.71 8.92
C SER A 109 28.13 11.19 8.92
N PHE A 110 29.18 10.69 8.26
CA PHE A 110 29.45 9.25 8.24
C PHE A 110 29.68 8.67 9.64
N ARG A 111 30.23 9.46 10.58
CA ARG A 111 30.36 9.03 11.98
C ARG A 111 29.00 8.89 12.66
N ALA A 112 28.08 9.83 12.42
CA ALA A 112 26.71 9.73 12.94
C ALA A 112 25.98 8.51 12.37
N VAL A 113 26.19 8.17 11.08
CA VAL A 113 25.63 6.94 10.48
C VAL A 113 26.12 5.69 11.20
N ILE A 114 27.42 5.61 11.49
CA ILE A 114 28.00 4.46 12.24
C ILE A 114 27.40 4.40 13.65
N GLU A 115 27.30 5.53 14.33
CA GLU A 115 26.73 5.59 15.69
C GLU A 115 25.27 5.12 15.69
N ILE A 116 24.44 5.61 14.79
CA ILE A 116 23.03 5.21 14.71
C ILE A 116 22.90 3.71 14.41
N LEU A 117 23.72 3.18 13.51
CA LEU A 117 23.74 1.74 13.20
C LEU A 117 24.10 0.90 14.42
N ASN A 118 25.05 1.36 15.23
CA ASN A 118 25.44 0.71 16.48
C ASN A 118 24.32 0.82 17.53
N THR A 119 23.78 2.01 17.77
CA THR A 119 22.82 2.27 18.86
C THR A 119 21.44 1.69 18.58
N LEU A 120 20.90 1.85 17.37
CA LEU A 120 19.51 1.47 17.07
C LEU A 120 19.37 0.05 16.53
N PHE A 121 20.40 -0.46 15.84
CA PHE A 121 20.31 -1.74 15.12
C PHE A 121 21.30 -2.79 15.64
N ASP A 122 22.13 -2.45 16.63
CA ASP A 122 23.24 -3.29 17.10
C ASP A 122 24.15 -3.76 15.94
N TYR A 123 24.21 -2.98 14.86
CA TYR A 123 24.94 -3.30 13.65
C TYR A 123 26.39 -2.80 13.78
N ARG A 124 27.22 -3.64 14.40
CA ARG A 124 28.61 -3.31 14.74
C ARG A 124 29.58 -3.64 13.61
N GLY A 125 30.75 -2.99 13.64
CA GLY A 125 31.88 -3.31 12.78
C GLY A 125 31.84 -2.71 11.37
N ILE A 126 30.84 -1.89 11.05
CA ILE A 126 30.88 -1.08 9.83
C ILE A 126 31.95 0.01 9.98
N SER A 127 32.87 0.07 9.02
CA SER A 127 33.92 1.07 9.00
C SER A 127 33.46 2.36 8.29
N ILE A 128 34.11 3.48 8.60
CA ILE A 128 33.90 4.73 7.86
C ILE A 128 34.21 4.58 6.36
N GLY A 129 35.20 3.76 6.01
CA GLY A 129 35.52 3.46 4.62
C GLY A 129 34.39 2.70 3.92
N THR A 130 33.71 1.80 4.63
CA THR A 130 32.53 1.10 4.11
C THR A 130 31.38 2.06 3.82
N VAL A 131 31.10 2.99 4.74
CA VAL A 131 30.07 4.02 4.56
C VAL A 131 30.40 4.90 3.34
N HIS A 132 31.64 5.39 3.26
CA HIS A 132 32.11 6.18 2.12
C HIS A 132 31.99 5.41 0.78
N ASN A 133 32.35 4.13 0.75
CA ASN A 133 32.25 3.31 -0.45
C ASN A 133 30.78 3.12 -0.90
N ILE A 134 29.84 2.96 0.04
CA ILE A 134 28.41 2.88 -0.28
C ILE A 134 27.94 4.16 -0.95
N VAL A 135 28.26 5.33 -0.35
CA VAL A 135 27.88 6.63 -0.88
C VAL A 135 28.50 6.87 -2.25
N ASN A 136 29.81 6.64 -2.39
CA ASN A 136 30.49 6.82 -3.68
C ASN A 136 29.94 5.89 -4.77
N SER A 137 29.61 4.64 -4.44
CA SER A 137 28.99 3.74 -5.41
C SER A 137 27.66 4.28 -5.94
N ALA A 138 26.85 4.91 -5.06
CA ALA A 138 25.61 5.56 -5.47
C ALA A 138 25.88 6.82 -6.31
N VAL A 139 26.85 7.65 -5.92
CA VAL A 139 27.24 8.84 -6.68
C VAL A 139 27.71 8.48 -8.09
N GLN A 140 28.51 7.43 -8.26
CA GLN A 140 28.95 7.00 -9.59
C GLN A 140 27.77 6.56 -10.46
N LYS A 141 26.82 5.80 -9.90
CA LYS A 141 25.59 5.42 -10.60
C LYS A 141 24.77 6.64 -11.00
N ALA A 142 24.60 7.59 -10.08
CA ALA A 142 23.86 8.81 -10.33
C ALA A 142 24.54 9.67 -11.41
N LYS A 143 25.87 9.75 -11.43
CA LYS A 143 26.63 10.45 -12.48
C LYS A 143 26.36 9.86 -13.86
N ILE A 144 26.39 8.53 -13.99
CA ILE A 144 26.11 7.85 -15.26
C ILE A 144 24.69 8.18 -15.75
N ILE A 145 23.69 8.10 -14.86
CA ILE A 145 22.30 8.43 -15.19
C ILE A 145 22.20 9.90 -15.61
N ASN A 146 22.74 10.82 -14.81
CA ASN A 146 22.67 12.25 -15.09
C ASN A 146 23.38 12.65 -16.39
N GLN A 147 24.45 11.93 -16.78
CA GLN A 147 25.17 12.15 -18.03
C GLN A 147 24.44 11.59 -19.26
N ALA A 148 23.56 10.61 -19.09
CA ALA A 148 22.75 10.06 -20.16
C ALA A 148 21.57 11.00 -20.54
N GLU A 149 21.18 11.90 -19.64
CA GLU A 149 20.07 12.82 -19.86
C GLU A 149 20.51 14.08 -20.63
N THR A 150 19.70 14.49 -21.62
CA THR A 150 19.96 15.72 -22.39
C THR A 150 19.27 16.91 -21.71
N LEU A 151 20.07 17.77 -21.07
CA LEU A 151 19.57 18.94 -20.35
C LEU A 151 19.54 20.23 -21.21
N SER A 152 19.73 20.14 -22.53
CA SER A 152 19.85 21.31 -23.42
C SER A 152 18.61 22.20 -23.48
N ALA A 153 17.43 21.66 -23.15
CA ALA A 153 16.17 22.40 -23.09
C ALA A 153 15.94 23.10 -21.73
N ILE A 154 16.78 22.84 -20.72
CA ILE A 154 16.64 23.43 -19.38
C ILE A 154 17.45 24.73 -19.33
N SER A 155 16.77 25.87 -19.28
CA SER A 155 17.39 27.21 -19.26
C SER A 155 17.44 27.87 -17.89
N ILE A 156 16.78 27.28 -16.89
CA ILE A 156 16.65 27.82 -15.54
C ILE A 156 17.00 26.71 -14.55
N ALA A 157 17.95 26.99 -13.66
CA ALA A 157 18.25 26.12 -12.53
C ALA A 157 17.34 26.48 -11.35
N ALA A 158 16.93 25.48 -10.58
CA ALA A 158 16.31 25.73 -9.28
C ALA A 158 17.38 26.30 -8.33
N HIS A 159 17.16 27.54 -7.89
CA HIS A 159 17.96 28.19 -6.86
C HIS A 159 17.10 28.25 -5.60
N ASP A 160 17.51 27.52 -4.56
CA ASP A 160 16.99 27.63 -3.20
C ASP A 160 17.97 28.46 -2.35
#